data_AF-A0A6G1YRU6-F1
#
_entry.id   AF-A0A6G1YRU6-F1
#
_cell.length_a   1.000
_cell.length_b   1.000
_cell.length_c   1.000
_cell.angle_alpha   90.00
_cell.angle_beta   90.00
_cell.angle_gamma   90.00
#
_symmetry.space_group_name_H-M   'P 1'
#
loop_
_entity.id
_entity.type
_entity.pdbx_description
1 polymer ?
#
loop_
_entity_poly.entity_id
_entity_poly.type
_entity_poly.pdbx_seq_one_letter_code
_entity_poly.pdbx_strand_id
1 'polypeptide(L)' 'MESLTKLKRLLDNDYKIEKIQPPVFASDAEVNIVTVTLLCPDGKKETIRAYREESRALREYIRNLDQKL' A
#
# COMPACT_ATOMS: atom_id res chain seq x y z
N MET A 1 -4.96 -12.21 1.30
CA MET A 1 -4.63 -11.02 2.13
C MET A 1 -3.12 -10.81 2.30
N GLU A 2 -2.28 -11.47 1.50
CA GLU A 2 -0.83 -11.49 1.73
C GLU A 2 -0.21 -10.10 1.56
N SER A 3 -0.70 -9.33 0.59
CA SER A 3 -0.23 -7.96 0.35
C SER A 3 -0.47 -7.02 1.53
N LEU A 4 -1.63 -7.14 2.20
CA LEU A 4 -1.96 -6.31 3.37
C LEU A 4 -1.15 -6.71 4.60
N THR A 5 -1.00 -8.01 4.85
CA THR A 5 -0.15 -8.52 5.93
C THR A 5 1.30 -8.09 5.74
N LYS A 6 1.80 -8.18 4.50
CA LYS A 6 3.14 -7.70 4.15
C LYS A 6 3.29 -6.20 4.39
N LEU A 7 2.32 -5.39 3.97
CA LEU A 7 2.35 -3.94 4.20
C LEU A 7 2.43 -3.61 5.69
N LYS A 8 1.55 -4.18 6.51
CA LYS A 8 1.55 -3.96 7.97
C LYS A 8 2.91 -4.31 8.57
N ARG A 9 3.45 -5.49 8.24
CA ARG A 9 4.77 -5.91 8.72
C ARG A 9 5.87 -4.94 8.34
N LEU A 10 5.88 -4.43 7.10
CA LEU A 10 6.92 -3.46 6.68
C LEU A 10 6.78 -2.14 7.45
N LEU A 11 5.55 -1.64 7.64
CA LEU A 11 5.30 -0.44 8.43
C LEU A 11 5.74 -0.61 9.90
N ASP A 12 5.51 -1.78 10.50
CA ASP A 12 5.97 -2.11 11.85
C ASP A 12 7.52 -2.20 11.96
N ASN A 13 8.23 -2.29 10.83
CA ASN A 13 9.70 -2.30 10.75
C ASN A 13 10.27 -0.96 10.22
N ASP A 14 9.56 0.15 10.46
CA ASP A 14 9.96 1.52 10.11
C ASP A 14 10.10 1.81 8.60
N TYR A 15 9.52 0.98 7.74
CA TYR A 15 9.43 1.31 6.32
C TYR A 15 8.42 2.44 6.12
N LYS A 16 8.73 3.37 5.23
CA LYS A 16 7.87 4.51 4.91
C LYS A 16 7.24 4.32 3.54
N ILE A 17 5.94 4.59 3.41
CA ILE A 17 5.30 4.60 2.10
C ILE A 17 5.89 5.79 1.32
N GLU A 18 6.50 5.49 0.18
CA GLU A 18 7.07 6.49 -0.72
C GLU A 18 6.08 6.84 -1.83
N LYS A 19 5.40 5.83 -2.39
CA LYS A 19 4.54 6.00 -3.56
C LYS A 19 3.42 4.98 -3.60
N ILE A 20 2.26 5.38 -4.09
CA ILE A 20 1.12 4.51 -4.33
C ILE A 20 0.60 4.75 -5.75
N GLN A 21 0.35 3.68 -6.50
CA GLN A 21 -0.15 3.74 -7.87
C GLN A 21 -1.21 2.67 -8.13
N PRO A 22 -2.38 3.03 -8.69
CA PRO A 22 -2.86 4.40 -8.92
C PRO A 22 -3.09 5.14 -7.59
N PRO A 23 -3.32 6.47 -7.61
CA PRO A 23 -3.63 7.23 -6.41
C PRO A 23 -4.76 6.57 -5.61
N VAL A 24 -4.67 6.63 -4.29
CA VAL A 24 -5.57 5.93 -3.37
C VAL A 24 -7.05 6.33 -3.56
N PHE A 25 -7.30 7.56 -4.01
CA PHE A 25 -8.64 8.10 -4.30
C PHE A 25 -9.14 7.85 -5.73
N ALA A 26 -8.42 7.05 -6.52
CA ALA A 26 -8.90 6.62 -7.83
C ALA A 26 -10.15 5.71 -7.71
N SER A 27 -11.02 5.76 -8.72
CA SER A 27 -12.29 5.03 -8.78
C SER A 27 -12.10 3.52 -8.57
N ASP A 28 -12.80 2.95 -7.59
CA ASP A 28 -12.72 1.53 -7.27
C ASP A 28 -13.17 0.63 -8.43
N ALA A 29 -14.01 1.16 -9.35
CA ALA A 29 -14.48 0.45 -10.53
C ALA A 29 -13.39 0.22 -11.59
N GLU A 30 -12.31 1.01 -11.56
CA GLU A 30 -11.24 0.98 -12.58
C GLU A 30 -9.92 0.39 -12.04
N VAL A 31 -9.79 0.28 -10.71
CA VAL A 31 -8.55 -0.12 -10.05
C VAL A 31 -8.50 -1.62 -9.78
N ASN A 32 -8.01 -2.37 -10.76
CA ASN A 32 -7.80 -3.82 -10.64
C ASN A 32 -6.45 -4.21 -10.00
N ILE A 33 -5.52 -3.26 -9.89
CA ILE A 33 -4.20 -3.46 -9.30
C ILE A 33 -3.76 -2.20 -8.55
N VAL A 34 -3.11 -2.40 -7.41
CA VAL A 34 -2.46 -1.34 -6.63
C VAL A 34 -1.02 -1.73 -6.37
N THR A 35 -0.12 -0.78 -6.60
CA THR A 35 1.31 -0.90 -6.33
C THR A 35 1.67 0.10 -5.23
N VAL A 36 2.25 -0.40 -4.14
CA VAL A 36 2.77 0.41 -3.05
C VAL A 36 4.28 0.25 -3.03
N THR A 37 5.00 1.35 -3.15
CA THR A 37 6.46 1.41 -2.99
C THR A 37 6.77 1.96 -1.60
N LEU A 38 7.59 1.23 -0.86
CA LEU A 38 8.07 1.59 0.46
C LEU A 38 9.58 1.82 0.44
N LEU A 39 10.03 2.79 1.21
CA LEU A 39 11.43 3.06 1.50
C LEU A 39 11.80 2.39 2.83
N CYS A 40 12.78 1.50 2.77
CA CYS A 40 13.40 0.85 3.92
C CYS A 40 14.26 1.86 4.71
N PRO A 41 14.44 1.69 6.03
CA PRO A 41 15.43 2.47 6.80
C PRO A 41 16.84 2.45 6.23
N ASP A 42 17.24 1.38 5.52
CA ASP A 42 18.53 1.26 4.84
C ASP A 42 18.61 1.97 3.48
N GLY A 43 17.54 2.66 3.08
CA GLY A 43 17.43 3.41 1.83
C GLY A 43 17.02 2.59 0.61
N LYS A 44 16.86 1.26 0.73
CA LYS A 44 16.35 0.42 -0.37
C LYS A 44 14.85 0.58 -0.54
N LYS A 45 14.36 0.25 -1.74
CA LYS A 45 12.93 0.28 -2.06
C LYS A 45 12.36 -1.13 -2.12
N GLU A 46 11.20 -1.31 -1.51
CA GLU A 46 10.40 -2.52 -1.61
C GLU A 46 9.05 -2.21 -2.26
N THR A 47 8.52 -3.15 -3.04
CA THR A 47 7.24 -2.97 -3.73
C THR A 47 6.26 -4.09 -3.39
N ILE A 48 5.02 -3.71 -3.10
CA ILE A 48 3.88 -4.60 -2.92
C ILE A 48 2.92 -4.37 -4.08
N ARG A 49 2.49 -5.45 -4.73
CA ARG A 49 1.44 -5.41 -5.78
C ARG A 49 0.26 -6.24 -5.32
N ALA A 50 -0.89 -5.59 -5.21
CA ALA A 50 -2.15 -6.21 -4.82
C ALA A 50 -3.14 -6.17 -5.98
N TYR A 51 -3.82 -7.28 -6.24
CA TYR A 51 -4.73 -7.44 -7.38
C TYR A 51 -6.16 -7.70 -6.88
N ARG A 52 -7.16 -7.27 -7.65
CA ARG A 52 -8.59 -7.54 -7.40
C ARG A 52 -8.97 -7.21 -5.94
N GLU A 53 -9.51 -8.17 -5.19
CA GLU A 53 -9.92 -8.00 -3.80
C GLU A 53 -8.79 -7.51 -2.88
N GLU A 54 -7.54 -7.92 -3.12
CA GLU A 54 -6.42 -7.41 -2.33
C GLU A 54 -6.15 -5.94 -2.60
N SER A 55 -6.38 -5.45 -3.82
CA SER A 55 -6.16 -4.04 -4.17
C SER A 55 -7.14 -3.13 -3.43
N ARG A 56 -8.38 -3.57 -3.26
CA ARG A 56 -9.41 -2.88 -2.47
C ARG A 56 -9.01 -2.82 -1.00
N ALA A 57 -8.71 -3.96 -0.38
CA ALA A 57 -8.33 -4.03 1.03
C ALA A 57 -7.08 -3.19 1.35
N LEU A 58 -6.07 -3.21 0.45
CA LEU A 58 -4.85 -2.42 0.61
C LEU A 58 -5.13 -0.91 0.56
N ARG A 59 -5.97 -0.46 -0.39
CA ARG A 59 -6.33 0.97 -0.49
C ARG A 59 -7.16 1.45 0.68
N GLU A 60 -8.16 0.68 1.11
CA GLU A 60 -8.97 1.02 2.28
C GLU A 60 -8.11 1.18 3.53
N TYR A 61 -7.16 0.27 3.74
CA TYR A 61 -6.21 0.38 4.84
C TYR A 61 -5.39 1.68 4.75
N ILE A 62 -4.85 2.01 3.58
CA ILE A 62 -4.04 3.21 3.41
C ILE A 62 -4.87 4.50 3.55
N ARG A 63 -6.12 4.55 3.03
CA ARG A 63 -7.05 5.68 3.25
C ARG A 63 -7.21 5.98 4.74
N ASN A 64 -7.33 4.92 5.55
CA ASN A 64 -7.50 5.04 7.00
C ASN A 64 -6.21 5.39 7.76
N LEU A 65 -5.04 5.18 7.16
CA LEU A 65 -3.76 5.63 7.71
C LEU A 65 -3.58 7.14 7.50
N ASP A 66 -3.90 7.64 6.30
CA ASP A 66 -3.73 9.06 5.93
C ASP A 66 -4.64 9.99 6.76
N GLN A 67 -5.80 9.51 7.21
CA GLN A 67 -6.68 10.24 8.13
C GLN A 67 -6.20 10.28 9.59
N LYS A 68 -5.12 9.56 9.92
CA LYS A 68 -4.54 9.47 11.27
C LYS A 68 -3.15 10.11 11.38
N LEU A 69 -2.61 10.62 10.28
CA LEU A 69 -1.39 11.44 10.23
C LEU A 69 -1.76 12.92 10.29
#